data_AF-A0A8T3PZE2-F1
#
_entry.id   AF-A0A8T3PZE2-F1
#
_cell.length_a   1.000
_cell.length_b   1.000
_cell.length_c   1.000
_cell.angle_alpha   90.00
_cell.angle_beta   90.00
_cell.angle_gamma   90.00
#
_symmetry.space_group_name_H-M   'P 1'
#
loop_
_entity.id
_entity.type
_entity.pdbx_description
1 polymer ?
#
loop_
_entity_poly.entity_id
_entity_poly.type
_entity_poly.pdbx_seq_one_letter_code
_entity_poly.pdbx_strand_id
1 'polypeptide(L)'
;MSHRSLYASTHPLVAHKLAILRDKGTEPKKFRELVRELTWLLGYEAMADLATRPLAIETPLEPMTAARMEPKVGLIPILRAGLGMVDAMLELLPSAEVWHIGLYRDERTLKPVEYYNKLPDAATVQVCLILDPMLATGGSSAATVDILKAWGAARIKQVSLIAAPEGVATLSAAHPDVDIHVAALDSHLNERGYIVPGLGDAGDRQFGTFSGPGSEPGHGPDDETAEVVRRLQRDLER
;
A
#
# COMPACT_ATOMS: atom_id res chain seq x y z
N MET A 1 -25.10 -2.20 -12.30
CA MET A 1 -24.74 -1.15 -11.32
C MET A 1 -23.23 -1.00 -11.40
N SER A 2 -22.72 0.19 -11.74
CA SER A 2 -21.27 0.42 -11.81
C SER A 2 -20.70 0.24 -10.41
N HIS A 3 -19.94 -0.84 -10.18
CA HIS A 3 -19.25 -1.05 -8.92
C HIS A 3 -18.21 0.06 -8.80
N ARG A 4 -18.40 0.97 -7.85
CA ARG A 4 -17.49 2.10 -7.65
C ARG A 4 -16.30 1.56 -6.88
N SER A 5 -15.21 1.26 -7.58
CA SER A 5 -13.99 0.65 -7.02
C SER A 5 -13.11 1.63 -6.23
N LEU A 6 -13.40 2.93 -6.22
CA LEU A 6 -12.60 3.93 -5.50
C LEU A 6 -13.37 4.55 -4.33
N TYR A 7 -12.76 4.46 -3.14
CA TYR A 7 -13.22 4.99 -1.88
C TYR A 7 -12.19 5.99 -1.33
N ALA A 8 -12.42 7.28 -1.61
CA ALA A 8 -11.62 8.34 -1.02
C ALA A 8 -12.21 8.76 0.33
N SER A 9 -11.39 8.79 1.38
CA SER A 9 -11.82 9.21 2.72
C SER A 9 -12.29 10.66 2.70
N THR A 10 -13.42 10.91 3.35
CA THR A 10 -13.94 12.27 3.58
C THR A 10 -13.71 12.74 5.02
N HIS A 11 -12.93 12.00 5.81
CA HIS A 11 -12.77 12.27 7.24
C HIS A 11 -11.84 13.47 7.50
N PRO A 12 -12.24 14.47 8.32
CA PRO A 12 -11.45 15.69 8.51
C PRO A 12 -10.07 15.45 9.14
N LEU A 13 -9.95 14.46 10.05
CA LEU A 13 -8.64 14.08 10.60
C LEU A 13 -7.71 13.45 9.56
N VAL A 14 -8.27 12.73 8.58
CA VAL A 14 -7.47 12.18 7.47
C VAL A 14 -6.93 13.33 6.63
N ALA A 15 -7.78 14.28 6.24
CA ALA A 15 -7.36 15.47 5.50
C ALA A 15 -6.31 16.30 6.25
N HIS A 16 -6.50 16.53 7.55
CA HIS A 16 -5.55 17.28 8.39
C HIS A 16 -4.17 16.61 8.46
N LYS A 17 -4.13 15.31 8.77
CA LYS A 17 -2.87 14.56 8.85
C LYS A 17 -2.18 14.43 7.50
N LEU A 18 -2.95 14.27 6.43
CA LEU A 18 -2.44 14.23 5.08
C LEU A 18 -1.79 15.56 4.68
N ALA A 19 -2.35 16.70 5.09
CA ALA A 19 -1.73 18.01 4.85
C ALA A 19 -0.33 18.10 5.49
N ILE A 20 -0.16 17.64 6.73
CA ILE A 20 1.14 17.61 7.41
C ILE A 20 2.08 16.60 6.73
N LEU A 21 1.56 15.44 6.31
CA LEU A 21 2.35 14.43 5.59
C LEU A 21 2.93 15.02 4.28
N ARG A 22 2.14 15.82 3.56
CA ARG A 22 2.56 16.45 2.29
C ARG A 22 3.56 17.57 2.45
N ASP A 23 3.59 18.25 3.60
CA ASP A 23 4.54 19.33 3.85
C ASP A 23 5.98 18.81 3.68
N LYS A 24 6.75 19.47 2.82
CA LYS A 24 8.15 19.15 2.55
C LYS A 24 9.05 19.31 3.79
N GLY A 25 8.64 20.13 4.76
CA GLY A 25 9.33 20.32 6.02
C GLY A 25 9.13 19.18 7.04
N THR A 26 8.20 18.25 6.79
CA THR A 26 7.95 17.12 7.68
C THR A 26 9.11 16.13 7.63
N GLU A 27 9.85 16.07 8.74
CA GLU A 27 11.00 15.20 8.94
C GLU A 27 10.64 13.70 8.93
N PRO A 28 11.60 12.79 8.60
CA PRO A 28 11.32 11.37 8.44
C PRO A 28 10.64 10.69 9.65
N LYS A 29 11.00 11.08 10.88
CA LYS A 29 10.35 10.56 12.08
C LYS A 29 8.85 10.90 12.08
N LYS A 30 8.52 12.18 11.88
CA LYS A 30 7.12 12.63 11.87
C LYS A 30 6.37 12.10 10.66
N PHE A 31 7.05 11.95 9.52
CA PHE A 31 6.47 11.32 8.34
C PHE A 31 6.03 9.88 8.62
N ARG A 32 6.88 9.06 9.26
CA ARG A 32 6.52 7.69 9.66
C ARG A 32 5.35 7.65 10.65
N GLU A 33 5.32 8.56 11.63
CA GLU A 33 4.17 8.70 12.55
C GLU A 33 2.87 8.97 11.78
N LEU A 34 2.90 9.87 10.80
CA LEU A 34 1.73 10.22 10.00
C LEU A 34 1.30 9.11 9.04
N VAL A 35 2.25 8.39 8.41
CA VAL A 35 1.95 7.19 7.61
C VAL A 35 1.18 6.18 8.46
N ARG A 36 1.68 5.91 9.67
CA ARG A 36 1.05 5.00 10.63
C ARG A 36 -0.35 5.47 11.03
N GLU A 37 -0.50 6.73 11.45
CA GLU A 37 -1.79 7.29 11.87
C GLU A 37 -2.83 7.29 10.74
N LEU A 38 -2.43 7.64 9.51
CA LEU A 38 -3.30 7.58 8.34
C LEU A 38 -3.66 6.15 7.96
N THR A 39 -2.71 5.21 8.10
CA THR A 39 -2.96 3.79 7.87
C THR A 39 -4.00 3.25 8.84
N TRP A 40 -4.00 3.66 10.11
CA TRP A 40 -5.06 3.30 11.05
C TRP A 40 -6.45 3.73 10.54
N LEU A 41 -6.56 4.99 10.14
CA LEU A 41 -7.84 5.55 9.71
C LEU A 41 -8.34 4.89 8.42
N LEU A 42 -7.46 4.70 7.43
CA LEU A 42 -7.82 4.03 6.18
C LEU A 42 -8.06 2.53 6.36
N GLY A 43 -7.30 1.86 7.24
CA GLY A 43 -7.51 0.45 7.57
C GLY A 43 -8.88 0.22 8.19
N TYR A 44 -9.30 1.10 9.11
CA TYR A 44 -10.65 1.09 9.69
C TYR A 44 -11.73 1.23 8.59
N GLU A 45 -11.58 2.22 7.69
CA GLU A 45 -12.53 2.42 6.57
C GLU A 45 -12.54 1.22 5.59
N ALA A 46 -11.36 0.67 5.26
CA ALA A 46 -11.20 -0.43 4.31
C ALA A 46 -11.79 -1.75 4.81
N MET A 47 -11.93 -1.92 6.12
CA MET A 47 -12.47 -3.12 6.76
C MET A 47 -13.93 -2.97 7.22
N ALA A 48 -14.59 -1.85 6.90
CA ALA A 48 -15.96 -1.58 7.34
C ALA A 48 -17.01 -2.59 6.84
N ASP A 49 -16.69 -3.38 5.81
CA ASP A 49 -17.58 -4.36 5.19
C ASP A 49 -17.18 -5.83 5.48
N LEU A 50 -16.27 -6.06 6.42
CA LEU A 50 -15.91 -7.42 6.81
C LEU A 50 -17.09 -8.12 7.49
N ALA A 51 -17.36 -9.36 7.07
CA ALA A 51 -18.44 -10.16 7.63
C ALA A 51 -18.19 -10.49 9.10
N THR A 52 -19.28 -10.53 9.87
CA THR A 52 -19.29 -11.03 11.24
C THR A 52 -20.29 -12.15 11.38
N ARG A 53 -20.02 -13.05 12.33
CA ARG A 53 -20.93 -14.13 12.73
C ARG A 53 -21.32 -14.01 14.19
N PRO A 54 -22.52 -14.49 14.58
CA PRO A 54 -22.91 -14.59 15.98
C PRO A 54 -21.91 -15.42 16.80
N LEU A 55 -21.60 -14.93 18.00
CA LEU A 55 -20.78 -15.59 19.00
C LEU A 55 -21.49 -15.51 20.35
N ALA A 56 -21.95 -16.64 20.88
CA ALA A 56 -22.45 -16.69 22.25
C ALA A 56 -21.29 -16.44 23.24
N ILE A 57 -21.47 -15.48 24.14
CA ILE A 57 -20.52 -15.15 25.21
C ILE A 57 -21.26 -14.99 26.54
N GLU A 58 -20.54 -15.07 27.64
CA GLU A 58 -21.03 -14.74 28.98
C GLU A 58 -20.35 -13.45 29.45
N THR A 59 -21.16 -12.44 29.78
CA THR A 59 -20.66 -11.21 30.41
C THR A 59 -20.69 -11.38 31.94
N PRO A 60 -20.06 -10.49 32.72
CA PRO A 60 -20.20 -10.51 34.17
C PRO A 60 -21.65 -10.36 34.70
N LEU A 61 -22.61 -10.01 33.85
CA LEU A 61 -24.02 -9.79 34.21
C LEU A 61 -24.93 -10.92 33.72
N GLU A 62 -24.77 -11.35 32.46
CA GLU A 62 -25.60 -12.40 31.84
C GLU A 62 -25.02 -12.92 30.50
N PRO A 63 -25.51 -14.06 29.99
CA PRO A 63 -25.23 -14.53 28.63
C PRO A 63 -25.78 -13.59 27.56
N MET A 64 -25.02 -13.38 26.48
CA MET A 64 -25.47 -12.61 25.31
C MET A 64 -24.92 -13.16 23.99
N THR A 65 -25.49 -12.71 22.88
CA THR A 65 -24.95 -12.95 21.54
C THR A 65 -24.15 -11.74 21.08
N ALA A 66 -22.83 -11.90 20.95
CA ALA A 66 -21.91 -10.91 20.40
C ALA A 66 -21.60 -11.17 18.92
N ALA A 67 -20.79 -10.30 18.32
CA ALA A 67 -20.29 -10.45 16.96
C ALA A 67 -18.82 -10.87 16.96
N ARG A 68 -18.45 -11.81 16.10
CA ARG A 68 -17.06 -12.20 15.83
C ARG A 68 -16.75 -11.97 14.35
N MET A 69 -15.65 -11.27 14.06
CA MET A 69 -15.14 -11.15 12.71
C MET A 69 -14.83 -12.54 12.12
N GLU A 70 -15.28 -12.77 10.89
CA GLU A 70 -15.19 -14.08 10.22
C GLU A 70 -13.92 -14.26 9.36
N PRO A 71 -13.57 -13.33 8.44
CA PRO A 71 -12.46 -13.56 7.52
C PRO A 71 -11.10 -13.47 8.22
N LYS A 72 -10.15 -14.31 7.81
CA LYS A 72 -8.72 -14.08 8.03
C LYS A 72 -8.22 -13.07 7.00
N VAL A 73 -7.43 -12.11 7.48
CA VAL A 73 -6.88 -11.03 6.65
C VAL A 73 -5.38 -11.21 6.47
N GLY A 74 -4.91 -11.07 5.24
CA GLY A 74 -3.50 -11.00 4.90
C GLY A 74 -3.10 -9.58 4.53
N LEU A 75 -2.01 -9.08 5.10
CA LEU A 75 -1.40 -7.79 4.80
C LEU A 75 -0.28 -7.99 3.78
N ILE A 76 -0.35 -7.28 2.66
CA ILE A 76 0.56 -7.42 1.53
C ILE A 76 1.30 -6.10 1.30
N PRO A 77 2.35 -5.78 2.08
CA PRO A 77 3.14 -4.57 1.84
C PRO A 77 3.95 -4.69 0.55
N ILE A 78 3.79 -3.72 -0.34
CA ILE A 78 4.68 -3.56 -1.50
C ILE A 78 5.95 -2.88 -1.02
N LEU A 79 7.09 -3.59 -1.14
CA LEU A 79 8.37 -3.07 -0.68
C LEU A 79 8.87 -1.94 -1.59
N ARG A 80 9.54 -0.91 -1.06
CA ARG A 80 9.88 -0.69 0.36
C ARG A 80 8.82 0.12 1.11
N ALA A 81 8.10 1.00 0.43
CA ALA A 81 7.28 2.04 1.05
C ALA A 81 6.09 1.49 1.86
N GLY A 82 5.54 0.33 1.49
CA GLY A 82 4.45 -0.34 2.21
C GLY A 82 4.80 -0.79 3.63
N LEU A 83 6.10 -0.92 3.96
CA LEU A 83 6.52 -1.39 5.29
C LEU A 83 6.05 -0.49 6.43
N GLY A 84 6.02 0.83 6.25
CA GLY A 84 5.57 1.74 7.31
C GLY A 84 4.08 1.67 7.63
N MET A 85 3.31 0.91 6.85
CA MET A 85 1.88 0.68 7.06
C MET A 85 1.61 -0.60 7.88
N VAL A 86 2.55 -1.54 7.93
CA VAL A 86 2.32 -2.90 8.46
C VAL A 86 2.00 -2.87 9.95
N ASP A 87 2.86 -2.26 10.77
CA ASP A 87 2.69 -2.24 12.24
C ASP A 87 1.37 -1.55 12.63
N ALA A 88 0.98 -0.51 11.89
CA ALA A 88 -0.29 0.17 12.12
C ALA A 88 -1.48 -0.79 11.88
N MET A 89 -1.44 -1.56 10.79
CA MET A 89 -2.48 -2.55 10.50
C MET A 89 -2.49 -3.71 11.50
N LEU A 90 -1.33 -4.17 11.96
CA LEU A 90 -1.23 -5.22 12.98
C LEU A 90 -1.75 -4.79 14.34
N GLU A 91 -1.68 -3.51 14.68
CA GLU A 91 -2.32 -3.01 15.90
C GLU A 91 -3.84 -2.98 15.80
N LEU A 92 -4.39 -2.66 14.63
CA LEU A 92 -5.84 -2.74 14.39
C LEU A 92 -6.32 -4.19 14.33
N LEU A 93 -5.52 -5.06 13.73
CA LEU A 93 -5.86 -6.47 13.52
C LEU A 93 -4.67 -7.39 13.83
N PRO A 94 -4.43 -7.71 15.12
CA PRO A 94 -3.27 -8.52 15.53
C PRO A 94 -3.26 -9.95 14.99
N SER A 95 -4.40 -10.46 14.55
CA SER A 95 -4.52 -11.80 13.97
C SER A 95 -4.24 -11.85 12.47
N ALA A 96 -3.88 -10.73 11.83
CA ALA A 96 -3.56 -10.71 10.42
C ALA A 96 -2.22 -11.39 10.13
N GLU A 97 -2.14 -12.07 8.99
CA GLU A 97 -0.89 -12.66 8.47
C GLU A 97 -0.19 -11.63 7.56
N VAL A 98 1.15 -11.58 7.53
CA VAL A 98 1.89 -10.61 6.69
C VAL A 98 2.73 -11.33 5.65
N TRP A 99 2.50 -11.01 4.38
CA TRP A 99 3.22 -11.60 3.25
C TRP A 99 3.84 -10.50 2.40
N HIS A 100 5.17 -10.53 2.27
CA HIS A 100 5.91 -9.46 1.62
C HIS A 100 6.09 -9.74 0.13
N ILE A 101 5.84 -8.72 -0.69
CA ILE A 101 6.10 -8.75 -2.13
C ILE A 101 7.07 -7.62 -2.48
N GLY A 102 8.20 -8.00 -3.06
CA GLY A 102 9.22 -7.09 -3.56
C GLY A 102 9.08 -6.90 -5.06
N LEU A 103 8.64 -5.71 -5.45
CA LEU A 103 8.61 -5.26 -6.84
C LEU A 103 9.45 -3.99 -6.96
N TYR A 104 10.23 -3.86 -8.03
CA TYR A 104 10.75 -2.56 -8.45
C TYR A 104 10.27 -2.26 -9.86
N ARG A 105 10.31 -0.98 -10.24
CA ARG A 105 9.99 -0.54 -11.60
C ARG A 105 11.27 -0.49 -12.41
N ASP A 106 11.30 -1.21 -13.52
CA ASP A 106 12.37 -1.05 -14.51
C ASP A 106 12.28 0.36 -15.12
N GLU A 107 13.37 1.12 -15.04
CA GLU A 107 13.39 2.54 -15.42
C GLU A 107 13.21 2.78 -16.93
N ARG A 108 13.49 1.77 -17.76
CA ARG A 108 13.44 1.89 -19.23
C ARG A 108 12.07 1.51 -19.77
N THR A 109 11.51 0.43 -19.25
CA THR A 109 10.25 -0.16 -19.72
C THR A 109 9.05 0.28 -18.87
N LEU A 110 9.32 0.81 -17.68
CA LEU A 110 8.33 1.18 -16.66
C LEU A 110 7.49 0.00 -16.17
N LYS A 111 7.93 -1.24 -16.45
CA LYS A 111 7.26 -2.46 -16.03
C LYS A 111 7.73 -2.90 -14.63
N PRO A 112 6.85 -3.55 -13.85
CA PRO A 112 7.23 -4.14 -12.57
C PRO A 112 8.10 -5.38 -12.79
N VAL A 113 9.14 -5.52 -11.96
CA VAL A 113 10.00 -6.70 -11.88
C VAL A 113 9.94 -7.25 -10.45
N GLU A 114 9.54 -8.51 -10.33
CA GLU A 114 9.49 -9.24 -9.06
C GLU A 114 10.90 -9.70 -8.66
N TYR A 115 11.30 -9.37 -7.42
CA TYR A 115 12.59 -9.80 -6.86
C TYR A 115 12.44 -10.55 -5.53
N TYR A 116 11.26 -10.52 -4.91
CA TYR A 116 11.00 -11.23 -3.65
C TYR A 116 9.52 -11.59 -3.53
N ASN A 117 9.24 -12.85 -3.20
CA ASN A 117 7.89 -13.34 -2.96
C ASN A 117 7.95 -14.44 -1.90
N LYS A 118 7.18 -14.26 -0.83
CA LYS A 118 7.13 -15.19 0.31
C LYS A 118 5.71 -15.69 0.58
N LEU A 119 4.88 -15.78 -0.46
CA LEU A 119 3.58 -16.43 -0.34
C LEU A 119 3.78 -17.95 -0.15
N PRO A 120 3.00 -18.61 0.72
CA PRO A 120 2.97 -20.07 0.81
C PRO A 120 2.36 -20.69 -0.46
N ASP A 121 2.36 -22.01 -0.59
CA ASP A 121 1.87 -22.69 -1.79
C ASP A 121 0.39 -22.44 -2.11
N ALA A 122 -0.42 -22.05 -1.13
CA ALA A 122 -1.84 -21.75 -1.30
C ALA A 122 -2.32 -20.63 -0.36
N ALA A 123 -3.33 -19.88 -0.81
CA ALA A 123 -3.98 -18.83 -0.02
C ALA A 123 -4.54 -19.35 1.31
N THR A 124 -4.05 -18.78 2.42
CA THR A 124 -4.49 -19.08 3.80
C THR A 124 -5.49 -18.07 4.35
N VAL A 125 -5.70 -16.97 3.63
CA VAL A 125 -6.50 -15.81 4.03
C VAL A 125 -7.65 -15.58 3.04
N GLN A 126 -8.76 -15.01 3.53
CA GLN A 126 -9.94 -14.73 2.70
C GLN A 126 -9.91 -13.31 2.13
N VAL A 127 -9.22 -12.38 2.79
CA VAL A 127 -9.10 -10.98 2.35
C VAL A 127 -7.63 -10.57 2.34
N CYS A 128 -7.14 -10.07 1.22
CA CYS A 128 -5.82 -9.47 1.11
C CYS A 128 -5.94 -7.95 1.07
N LEU A 129 -5.17 -7.26 1.93
CA LEU A 129 -5.03 -5.82 1.92
C LEU A 129 -3.63 -5.48 1.41
N ILE A 130 -3.54 -4.98 0.18
CA ILE A 130 -2.29 -4.47 -0.38
C ILE A 130 -2.00 -3.12 0.27
N LEU A 131 -0.80 -2.99 0.83
CA LEU A 131 -0.34 -1.78 1.51
C LEU A 131 0.75 -1.11 0.66
N ASP A 132 0.41 0.02 0.05
CA ASP A 132 1.35 0.84 -0.72
C ASP A 132 0.96 2.32 -0.59
N PRO A 133 1.78 3.19 0.01
CA PRO A 133 1.39 4.58 0.24
C PRO A 133 1.00 5.37 -1.01
N MET A 134 1.48 4.98 -2.20
CA MET A 134 1.30 5.76 -3.43
C MET A 134 0.80 4.91 -4.60
N LEU A 135 -0.47 5.03 -4.95
CA LEU A 135 -1.00 4.48 -6.19
C LEU A 135 -0.75 5.45 -7.35
N ALA A 136 0.49 5.46 -7.86
CA ALA A 136 0.93 6.37 -8.92
C ALA A 136 0.51 5.90 -10.31
N THR A 137 1.33 5.10 -11.00
CA THR A 137 0.99 4.55 -12.33
C THR A 137 0.08 3.32 -12.25
N GLY A 138 -0.05 2.70 -11.07
CA GLY A 138 -0.84 1.47 -10.87
C GLY A 138 -0.14 0.18 -11.30
N GLY A 139 1.04 0.24 -11.93
CA GLY A 139 1.74 -0.94 -12.45
C GLY A 139 2.14 -1.95 -11.36
N SER A 140 2.74 -1.49 -10.26
CA SER A 140 3.12 -2.36 -9.14
C SER A 140 1.91 -2.98 -8.46
N SER A 141 0.84 -2.20 -8.24
CA SER A 141 -0.40 -2.71 -7.65
C SER A 141 -1.09 -3.73 -8.55
N ALA A 142 -1.18 -3.49 -9.86
CA ALA A 142 -1.77 -4.44 -10.81
C ALA A 142 -0.99 -5.76 -10.83
N ALA A 143 0.34 -5.72 -10.97
CA ALA A 143 1.16 -6.93 -10.90
C ALA A 143 1.04 -7.65 -9.55
N THR A 144 0.92 -6.91 -8.45
CA THR A 144 0.67 -7.50 -7.13
C THR A 144 -0.68 -8.23 -7.08
N VAL A 145 -1.73 -7.65 -7.65
CA VAL A 145 -3.04 -8.29 -7.73
C VAL A 145 -2.98 -9.55 -8.61
N ASP A 146 -2.27 -9.51 -9.74
CA ASP A 146 -2.05 -10.70 -10.59
C ASP A 146 -1.41 -11.85 -9.79
N ILE A 147 -0.34 -11.56 -9.05
CA ILE A 147 0.34 -12.53 -8.18
C ILE A 147 -0.63 -13.10 -7.13
N LEU A 148 -1.40 -12.25 -6.45
CA LEU A 148 -2.35 -12.68 -5.42
C LEU A 148 -3.50 -13.51 -5.99
N LYS A 149 -4.02 -13.16 -7.17
CA LYS A 149 -5.05 -13.96 -7.85
C LYS A 149 -4.51 -15.32 -8.29
N ALA A 150 -3.27 -15.36 -8.82
CA ALA A 150 -2.60 -16.61 -9.15
C ALA A 150 -2.36 -17.49 -7.90
N TRP A 151 -2.07 -16.87 -6.75
CA TRP A 151 -1.96 -17.55 -5.46
C TRP A 151 -3.30 -18.07 -4.90
N GLY A 152 -4.43 -17.60 -5.44
CA GLY A 152 -5.78 -18.02 -5.04
C GLY A 152 -6.48 -17.07 -4.08
N ALA A 153 -6.02 -15.82 -3.94
CA ALA A 153 -6.70 -14.82 -3.12
C ALA A 153 -8.09 -14.50 -3.70
N ALA A 154 -9.13 -14.65 -2.87
CA ALA A 154 -10.52 -14.48 -3.30
C ALA A 154 -11.02 -13.03 -3.27
N ARG A 155 -10.53 -12.23 -2.32
CA ARG A 155 -10.92 -10.83 -2.14
C ARG A 155 -9.68 -9.98 -1.89
N ILE A 156 -9.48 -8.96 -2.71
CA ILE A 156 -8.30 -8.10 -2.65
C ILE A 156 -8.74 -6.65 -2.56
N LYS A 157 -8.11 -5.88 -1.67
CA LYS A 157 -8.28 -4.43 -1.57
C LYS A 157 -6.94 -3.74 -1.63
N GLN A 158 -6.88 -2.61 -2.32
CA GLN A 158 -5.74 -1.70 -2.33
C GLN A 158 -5.94 -0.63 -1.25
N VAL A 159 -4.97 -0.45 -0.37
CA VAL A 159 -4.96 0.63 0.63
C VAL A 159 -3.75 1.51 0.38
N SER A 160 -4.00 2.77 0.00
CA SER A 160 -2.96 3.76 -0.31
C SER A 160 -3.22 5.08 0.39
N LEU A 161 -2.17 5.86 0.68
CA LEU A 161 -2.38 7.19 1.26
C LEU A 161 -2.86 8.15 0.17
N ILE A 162 -2.20 8.15 -0.98
CA ILE A 162 -2.56 8.99 -2.12
C ILE A 162 -2.61 8.17 -3.40
N ALA A 163 -3.44 8.61 -4.35
CA ALA A 163 -3.51 8.04 -5.68
C ALA A 163 -3.58 9.12 -6.76
N ALA A 164 -3.13 8.80 -7.96
CA ALA A 164 -3.42 9.59 -9.16
C ALA A 164 -4.54 8.91 -10.00
N PRO A 165 -5.33 9.69 -10.77
CA PRO A 165 -6.37 9.14 -11.63
C PRO A 165 -5.86 8.06 -12.60
N GLU A 166 -4.64 8.21 -13.11
CA GLU A 166 -3.98 7.27 -14.02
C GLU A 166 -3.72 5.91 -13.36
N GLY A 167 -3.30 5.90 -12.09
CA GLY A 167 -3.08 4.68 -11.32
C GLY A 167 -4.39 3.97 -10.98
N VAL A 168 -5.40 4.73 -10.58
CA VAL A 168 -6.76 4.20 -10.34
C VAL A 168 -7.33 3.59 -11.62
N ALA A 169 -7.20 4.28 -12.75
CA ALA A 169 -7.68 3.81 -14.04
C ALA A 169 -6.96 2.52 -14.47
N THR A 170 -5.63 2.47 -14.33
CA THR A 170 -4.82 1.29 -14.65
C THR A 170 -5.25 0.08 -13.82
N LEU A 171 -5.35 0.25 -12.49
CA LEU A 171 -5.73 -0.83 -11.59
C LEU A 171 -7.18 -1.27 -11.83
N SER A 172 -8.11 -0.34 -11.97
CA SER A 172 -9.54 -0.66 -12.18
C SER A 172 -9.80 -1.29 -13.55
N ALA A 173 -9.02 -0.95 -14.58
CA ALA A 173 -9.12 -1.57 -15.89
C ALA A 173 -8.59 -3.01 -15.89
N ALA A 174 -7.48 -3.26 -15.20
CA ALA A 174 -6.92 -4.61 -15.07
C ALA A 174 -7.75 -5.50 -14.12
N HIS A 175 -8.24 -4.92 -13.03
CA HIS A 175 -8.89 -5.63 -11.93
C HIS A 175 -10.10 -4.85 -11.40
N PRO A 176 -11.24 -4.88 -12.12
CA PRO A 176 -12.45 -4.14 -11.76
C PRO A 176 -13.11 -4.61 -10.46
N ASP A 177 -12.69 -5.76 -9.94
CA ASP A 177 -13.12 -6.39 -8.69
C ASP A 177 -12.34 -5.96 -7.44
N VAL A 178 -11.31 -5.11 -7.60
CA VAL A 178 -10.49 -4.62 -6.48
C VAL A 178 -11.01 -3.30 -5.96
N ASP A 179 -11.35 -3.26 -4.66
CA ASP A 179 -11.68 -2.02 -3.96
C ASP A 179 -10.40 -1.24 -3.63
N ILE A 180 -10.39 0.07 -3.90
CA ILE A 180 -9.26 0.98 -3.74
C ILE A 180 -9.64 2.02 -2.68
N HIS A 181 -8.96 1.98 -1.54
CA HIS A 181 -9.14 2.92 -0.44
C HIS A 181 -7.98 3.91 -0.38
N VAL A 182 -8.31 5.21 -0.38
CA VAL A 182 -7.31 6.29 -0.39
C VAL A 182 -7.64 7.42 0.57
N ALA A 183 -6.63 8.08 1.13
CA ALA A 183 -6.86 9.35 1.85
C ALA A 183 -7.15 10.50 0.89
N ALA A 184 -6.56 10.50 -0.32
CA ALA A 184 -6.87 11.47 -1.36
C ALA A 184 -6.63 10.91 -2.76
N LEU A 185 -7.47 11.36 -3.70
CA LEU A 185 -7.20 11.31 -5.13
C LEU A 185 -6.64 12.68 -5.56
N ASP A 186 -5.43 12.67 -6.10
CA ASP A 186 -4.73 13.86 -6.57
C ASP A 186 -5.04 14.15 -8.05
N SER A 187 -4.38 15.16 -8.63
CA SER A 187 -4.78 15.70 -9.93
C SER A 187 -4.28 14.89 -11.13
N HIS A 188 -3.00 14.51 -11.15
CA HIS A 188 -2.35 13.81 -12.26
C HIS A 188 -0.98 13.27 -11.87
N LEU A 189 -0.34 12.54 -12.79
CA LEU A 189 1.09 12.26 -12.77
C LEU A 189 1.87 13.29 -13.60
N ASN A 190 3.05 13.72 -13.13
CA ASN A 190 3.98 14.47 -13.96
C ASN A 190 4.75 13.56 -14.94
N GLU A 191 5.61 14.14 -15.78
CA GLU A 191 6.41 13.43 -16.79
C GLU A 191 7.35 12.35 -16.21
N ARG A 192 7.71 12.47 -14.92
CA ARG A 192 8.55 11.50 -14.20
C ARG A 192 7.72 10.43 -13.48
N GLY A 193 6.39 10.48 -13.57
CA GLY A 193 5.48 9.53 -12.94
C GLY A 193 5.23 9.77 -11.45
N TYR A 194 5.54 10.98 -10.93
CA TYR A 194 5.15 11.37 -9.57
C TYR A 194 3.74 11.95 -9.55
N ILE A 195 3.01 11.66 -8.48
CA ILE A 195 1.68 12.21 -8.20
C ILE A 195 1.79 13.71 -7.91
N VAL A 196 0.89 14.52 -8.45
CA VAL A 196 0.85 15.98 -8.27
C VAL A 196 -0.49 16.42 -7.66
N PRO A 197 -0.51 17.21 -6.58
CA PRO A 197 0.64 17.79 -5.86
C PRO A 197 1.46 16.77 -5.04
N GLY A 198 0.91 15.60 -4.74
CA GLY A 198 1.63 14.47 -4.17
C GLY A 198 2.30 14.73 -2.83
N LEU A 199 3.32 13.92 -2.54
CA LEU A 199 4.11 13.98 -1.31
C LEU A 199 5.61 13.70 -1.53
N GLY A 200 6.07 13.65 -2.78
CA GLY A 200 7.42 13.18 -3.15
C GLY A 200 7.51 11.66 -3.19
N ASP A 201 8.66 11.10 -2.82
CA ASP A 201 8.87 9.65 -2.70
C ASP A 201 8.58 9.17 -1.26
N ALA A 202 7.52 8.36 -1.08
CA ALA A 202 7.14 7.86 0.24
C ALA A 202 8.22 6.98 0.89
N GLY A 203 9.00 6.21 0.11
CA GLY A 203 10.07 5.37 0.64
C GLY A 203 11.21 6.21 1.20
N ASP A 204 11.69 7.18 0.41
CA ASP A 204 12.78 8.05 0.84
C ASP A 204 12.39 8.93 2.02
N ARG A 205 11.16 9.44 2.03
CA ARG A 205 10.64 10.24 3.16
C ARG A 205 10.48 9.42 4.44
N GLN A 206 10.19 8.12 4.34
CA GLN A 206 10.12 7.24 5.51
C GLN A 206 11.50 6.84 6.02
N PHE A 207 12.43 6.52 5.13
CA PHE A 207 13.69 5.86 5.51
C PHE A 207 14.91 6.79 5.46
N GLY A 208 14.75 8.04 5.04
CA GLY A 208 15.85 9.00 4.92
C GLY A 208 16.83 8.63 3.82
N THR A 209 16.38 7.96 2.76
CA THR A 209 17.24 7.47 1.65
C THR A 209 17.33 8.43 0.46
N PHE A 210 17.04 9.71 0.67
CA PHE A 210 17.26 10.74 -0.34
C PHE A 210 18.73 10.72 -0.79
N SER A 211 18.97 10.57 -2.09
CA SER A 211 20.32 10.43 -2.65
C SER A 211 21.08 11.77 -2.68
N GLY A 212 21.87 12.06 -1.64
CA GLY A 212 22.92 13.09 -1.66
C GLY A 212 22.46 14.57 -1.74
N PRO A 213 23.41 15.53 -1.63
CA PRO A 213 23.10 16.95 -1.72
C PRO A 213 22.74 17.31 -3.17
N GLY A 214 21.44 17.27 -3.48
CA GLY A 214 20.89 17.46 -4.83
C GLY A 214 19.55 16.75 -5.06
N SER A 215 19.16 15.80 -4.21
CA SER A 215 17.89 15.05 -4.29
C SER A 215 16.66 15.81 -3.79
N GLU A 216 16.56 17.11 -4.08
CA GLU A 216 15.24 17.74 -4.13
C GLU A 216 14.38 17.04 -5.20
N PRO A 217 13.04 17.03 -5.09
CA PRO A 217 12.15 16.31 -6.00
C PRO A 217 12.43 16.70 -7.46
N GLY A 218 13.21 15.87 -8.18
CA GLY A 218 13.78 16.30 -9.45
C GLY A 218 14.90 15.41 -9.99
N HIS A 219 15.72 14.82 -9.14
CA HIS A 219 16.84 13.96 -9.57
C HIS A 219 16.51 12.48 -9.36
N GLY A 220 16.80 11.65 -10.37
CA GLY A 220 16.69 10.19 -10.27
C GLY A 220 17.83 9.61 -9.42
N PRO A 221 17.90 8.28 -9.23
CA PRO A 221 19.03 7.68 -8.52
C PRO A 221 20.34 8.06 -9.21
N ASP A 222 21.33 8.48 -8.43
CA ASP A 222 22.67 8.74 -8.95
C ASP A 222 23.21 7.46 -9.61
N ASP A 223 23.82 7.63 -10.78
CA ASP A 223 24.29 6.60 -11.73
C ASP A 223 25.10 5.47 -11.06
N GLU A 224 25.73 5.79 -9.93
CA GLU A 224 26.54 4.91 -9.09
C GLU A 224 25.71 3.76 -8.47
N THR A 225 24.46 3.99 -8.06
CA THR A 225 23.62 2.94 -7.47
C THR A 225 23.16 1.94 -8.53
N ALA A 226 22.81 2.43 -9.72
CA ALA A 226 22.47 1.60 -10.86
C ALA A 226 23.67 0.78 -11.36
N GLU A 227 24.90 1.30 -11.20
CA GLU A 227 26.13 0.58 -11.53
C GLU A 227 26.43 -0.56 -10.54
N VAL A 228 26.20 -0.34 -9.24
CA VAL A 228 26.38 -1.38 -8.21
C VAL A 228 25.40 -2.54 -8.41
N VAL A 229 24.12 -2.28 -8.68
CA VAL A 229 23.13 -3.33 -8.96
C VAL A 229 23.52 -4.13 -10.21
N ARG A 230 23.93 -3.44 -11.28
CA ARG A 230 24.42 -4.07 -12.52
C ARG A 230 25.67 -4.93 -12.29
N ARG A 231 26.56 -4.52 -11.40
CA ARG A 231 27.74 -5.33 -11.01
C ARG A 231 27.32 -6.59 -10.27
N LEU A 232 26.44 -6.47 -9.28
CA LEU A 232 25.96 -7.61 -8.49
C LEU A 232 25.19 -8.64 -9.34
N GLN A 233 24.41 -8.19 -10.32
CA GLN A 233 23.71 -9.08 -11.26
C GLN A 233 24.68 -9.84 -12.17
N ARG A 234 25.72 -9.18 -12.69
CA ARG A 234 26.75 -9.85 -13.51
C ARG A 234 27.56 -10.89 -12.74
N ASP A 235 27.72 -10.69 -11.44
CA ASP A 235 28.45 -11.62 -10.56
C ASP A 235 27.59 -12.84 -10.17
N LEU A 236 26.26 -12.73 -10.22
CA LEU A 236 25.31 -13.83 -9.97
C LEU A 236 25.07 -14.75 -11.19
N GLU A 237 25.41 -14.28 -12.40
CA GLU A 237 25.26 -15.01 -13.66
C GLU A 237 26.53 -15.80 -14.07
N ARG A 238 27.54 -15.87 -13.20
CA ARG A 238 28.77 -16.67 -13.37
C ARG A 238 28.82 -17.85 -12.42
#